data_AF-X0YKZ7-F1
#
_entry.id   AF-X0YKZ7-F1
#
_cell.length_a   1.000
_cell.length_b   1.000
_cell.length_c   1.000
_cell.angle_alpha   90.00
_cell.angle_beta   90.00
_cell.angle_gamma   90.00
#
_symmetry.space_group_name_H-M   'P 1'
#
loop_
_entity.id
_entity.type
_entity.pdbx_description
1 polymer ?
#
loop_
_entity_poly.entity_id
_entity_poly.type
_entity_poly.pdbx_seq_one_letter_code
_entity_poly.pdbx_strand_id
1 'polypeptide(L)'
;GAAFIINLAASPPPSGGGGQGGFDVDAWNAREVGARQDKPIEEILAELKSGCAASISAVEATSDELLAKEVTMPWGVSGTLAEVLATSVTGHNATHLDDIERAVRGG
;
A
#
# COMPACT_ATOMS: atom_id res chain seq x y z
N GLY A 1 0.38 0.35 -2.72
CA GLY A 1 -0.65 0.57 -3.77
C GLY A 1 -1.61 -0.60 -3.80
N ALA A 2 -2.79 -0.44 -4.41
CA ALA A 2 -3.87 -1.44 -4.35
C ALA A 2 -3.43 -2.83 -4.87
N ALA A 3 -2.70 -2.87 -5.99
CA ALA A 3 -2.22 -4.12 -6.58
C ALA A 3 -1.39 -4.99 -5.63
N PHE A 4 -0.57 -4.37 -4.76
CA PHE A 4 0.21 -5.11 -3.77
C PHE A 4 -0.68 -5.79 -2.73
N ILE A 5 -1.68 -5.07 -2.21
CA ILE A 5 -2.63 -5.57 -1.21
C ILE A 5 -3.51 -6.67 -1.82
N ILE A 6 -4.00 -6.46 -3.05
CA ILE A 6 -4.79 -7.45 -3.80
C ILE A 6 -3.98 -8.73 -4.01
N ASN A 7 -2.72 -8.63 -4.44
CA ASN A 7 -1.85 -9.79 -4.65
C ASN A 7 -1.58 -10.55 -3.34
N LEU A 8 -1.40 -9.82 -2.23
CA LEU A 8 -1.23 -10.42 -0.92
C LEU A 8 -2.49 -11.17 -0.46
N ALA A 9 -3.68 -10.63 -0.74
CA ALA A 9 -4.96 -11.25 -0.42
C ALA A 9 -5.32 -12.45 -1.32
N ALA A 10 -4.91 -12.39 -2.60
CA ALA A 10 -5.13 -13.44 -3.60
C ALA A 10 -4.19 -14.63 -3.42
N SER A 11 -2.99 -14.40 -2.87
CA SER A 11 -2.02 -15.47 -2.61
C SER A 11 -2.47 -16.28 -1.38
N PRO A 12 -2.43 -17.63 -1.44
CA PRO A 12 -2.65 -18.43 -0.25
C PRO A 12 -1.60 -18.06 0.81
N PRO A 13 -1.95 -18.00 2.11
CA PRO A 13 -0.95 -17.80 3.15
C PRO A 13 0.12 -18.91 3.00
N PRO A 14 1.42 -18.59 3.13
CA PRO A 14 2.45 -19.59 2.97
C PRO A 14 2.17 -20.77 3.91
N SER A 15 2.05 -21.96 3.31
CA SER A 15 1.76 -23.20 4.03
C SER A 15 2.91 -23.52 4.97
N GLY A 16 2.69 -23.36 6.28
CA GLY A 16 3.53 -23.97 7.31
C GLY A 16 4.86 -23.27 7.59
N GLY A 17 4.91 -22.61 8.74
CA GLY A 17 6.16 -22.24 9.38
C GLY A 17 5.91 -21.24 10.48
N GLY A 18 5.88 -21.70 11.73
CA GLY A 18 5.94 -20.87 12.92
C GLY A 18 7.28 -20.14 13.05
N GLY A 19 7.63 -19.34 12.05
CA GLY A 19 8.80 -18.47 12.05
C GLY A 19 8.40 -17.09 12.54
N GLN A 20 9.01 -16.67 13.64
CA GLN A 20 9.06 -15.28 14.10
C GLN A 20 9.77 -14.43 13.05
N GLY A 21 9.05 -14.03 12.01
CA GLY A 21 9.53 -13.18 10.95
C GLY A 21 8.35 -12.42 10.38
N GLY A 22 7.78 -11.52 11.19
CA GLY A 22 6.75 -10.59 10.73
C GLY A 22 7.26 -9.76 9.54
N PHE A 23 6.34 -9.15 8.80
CA PHE A 23 6.71 -8.21 7.75
C PHE A 23 7.53 -7.06 8.36
N ASP A 24 8.82 -6.97 7.99
CA ASP A 24 9.70 -5.90 8.43
C ASP A 24 9.40 -4.62 7.62
N VAL A 25 8.46 -3.84 8.15
CA VAL A 25 8.00 -2.59 7.54
C VAL A 25 9.12 -1.57 7.45
N ASP A 26 10.06 -1.56 8.39
CA ASP A 26 11.15 -0.59 8.44
C ASP A 26 12.19 -0.88 7.36
N ALA A 27 12.59 -2.15 7.21
CA ALA A 27 13.49 -2.57 6.14
C ALA A 27 12.87 -2.34 4.75
N TRP A 28 11.57 -2.59 4.60
CA TRP A 28 10.86 -2.31 3.35
C TRP A 28 10.81 -0.80 3.05
N ASN A 29 10.45 0.02 4.04
CA ASN A 29 10.42 1.48 3.91
C ASN A 29 11.80 2.05 3.55
N ALA A 30 12.86 1.61 4.22
CA ALA A 30 14.23 2.05 3.95
C ALA A 30 14.64 1.77 2.50
N ARG A 31 14.25 0.59 1.96
CA ARG A 31 14.45 0.26 0.55
C ARG A 31 13.67 1.18 -0.39
N GLU A 32 12.39 1.44 -0.11
CA GLU A 32 11.56 2.30 -0.96
C GLU A 32 12.03 3.76 -0.95
N VAL A 33 12.49 4.27 0.20
CA VAL A 33 13.12 5.59 0.32
C VAL A 33 14.43 5.62 -0.45
N GLY A 34 15.33 4.65 -0.21
CA GLY A 34 16.63 4.60 -0.88
C GLY A 34 16.53 4.55 -2.41
N ALA A 35 15.49 3.90 -2.95
CA ALA A 35 15.23 3.85 -4.39
C ALA A 35 14.82 5.21 -5.00
N ARG A 36 14.44 6.20 -4.18
CA ARG A 36 13.86 7.48 -4.61
C ARG A 36 14.59 8.71 -4.07
N GLN A 37 15.45 8.56 -3.07
CA GLN A 37 16.09 9.67 -2.36
C GLN A 37 16.86 10.64 -3.28
N ASP A 38 17.43 10.12 -4.38
CA ASP A 38 18.25 10.88 -5.33
C ASP A 38 17.50 11.20 -6.65
N LYS A 39 16.21 10.87 -6.75
CA LYS A 39 15.42 11.13 -7.96
C LYS A 39 14.91 12.58 -7.99
N PRO A 40 14.79 13.19 -9.19
CA PRO A 40 14.08 14.45 -9.37
C PRO A 40 12.64 14.34 -8.86
N ILE A 41 12.13 15.43 -8.27
CA ILE A 41 10.77 15.44 -7.72
C ILE A 41 9.71 15.20 -8.80
N GLU A 42 9.96 15.65 -10.03
CA GLU A 42 9.08 15.45 -11.18
C GLU A 42 8.94 13.96 -11.52
N GLU A 43 10.03 13.20 -11.41
CA GLU A 43 10.02 11.75 -11.63
C GLU A 43 9.24 11.03 -10.54
N ILE A 44 9.41 11.43 -9.28
CA ILE A 44 8.67 10.88 -8.14
C ILE A 44 7.16 11.15 -8.31
N LEU A 45 6.79 12.37 -8.74
CA LEU A 45 5.40 12.73 -9.00
C LEU A 45 4.81 11.97 -10.19
N ALA A 46 5.59 11.75 -11.26
CA ALA A 46 5.17 10.92 -12.39
C ALA A 46 4.97 9.45 -11.98
N GLU A 47 5.86 8.93 -11.15
CA GLU A 47 5.74 7.59 -10.56
C GLU A 47 4.47 7.47 -9.71
N LEU A 48 4.20 8.45 -8.85
CA LEU A 48 2.99 8.47 -8.02
C LEU A 48 1.70 8.49 -8.86
N LYS A 49 1.66 9.34 -9.91
CA LYS A 49 0.50 9.43 -10.82
C LYS A 49 0.25 8.12 -11.56
N SER A 50 1.31 7.51 -12.12
CA SER A 50 1.20 6.23 -12.81
C SER A 50 0.81 5.09 -11.86
N GLY A 51 1.35 5.08 -10.64
CA GLY A 51 0.97 4.12 -9.59
C GLY A 51 -0.49 4.26 -9.13
N CYS A 52 -1.03 5.48 -9.11
CA CYS A 52 -2.45 5.71 -8.84
C CYS A 52 -3.34 5.13 -9.94
N ALA A 53 -3.04 5.43 -11.21
CA ALA A 53 -3.78 4.87 -12.36
C ALA A 53 -3.73 3.32 -12.36
N ALA A 54 -2.55 2.74 -12.12
CA ALA A 54 -2.39 1.29 -12.01
C ALA A 54 -3.18 0.69 -10.82
N SER A 55 -3.29 1.42 -9.71
CA SER A 55 -4.09 0.97 -8.55
C SER A 55 -5.58 0.96 -8.89
N ILE A 56 -6.08 1.97 -9.60
CA ILE A 56 -7.48 2.01 -10.07
C ILE A 56 -7.76 0.81 -10.98
N SER A 57 -6.93 0.61 -12.01
CA SER A 57 -7.10 -0.52 -12.93
C SER A 57 -7.02 -1.88 -12.23
N ALA A 58 -6.18 -2.02 -11.21
CA ALA A 58 -6.11 -3.25 -10.42
C ALA A 58 -7.41 -3.52 -9.64
N VAL A 59 -8.01 -2.49 -9.04
CA VAL A 59 -9.30 -2.62 -8.33
C VAL A 59 -10.42 -2.96 -9.32
N GLU A 60 -10.49 -2.27 -10.46
CA GLU A 60 -11.49 -2.54 -11.51
C GLU A 60 -11.41 -3.97 -12.07
N ALA A 61 -10.21 -4.53 -12.13
CA ALA A 61 -9.98 -5.91 -12.56
C ALA A 61 -10.18 -6.96 -11.46
N THR A 62 -10.37 -6.55 -10.20
CA THR A 62 -10.56 -7.46 -9.07
C THR A 62 -12.01 -7.89 -8.98
N SER A 63 -12.27 -9.19 -8.82
CA SER A 63 -13.64 -9.71 -8.70
C SER A 63 -14.31 -9.27 -7.40
N ASP A 64 -15.63 -9.09 -7.43
CA ASP A 64 -16.45 -8.79 -6.25
C ASP A 64 -16.27 -9.85 -5.15
N GLU A 65 -16.14 -11.12 -5.52
CA GLU A 65 -15.87 -12.22 -4.57
C GLU A 65 -14.57 -12.00 -3.79
N LEU A 66 -13.51 -11.59 -4.50
CA LEU A 66 -12.23 -11.33 -3.85
C LEU A 66 -12.27 -10.03 -3.03
N LEU A 67 -12.98 -9.01 -3.50
CA LEU A 67 -13.19 -7.76 -2.75
C LEU A 67 -13.97 -7.99 -1.44
N ALA A 68 -14.91 -8.93 -1.43
CA ALA A 68 -15.70 -9.29 -0.25
C ALA A 68 -14.97 -10.24 0.72
N LYS A 69 -13.78 -10.75 0.35
CA LYS A 69 -13.03 -11.70 1.18
C LYS A 69 -12.48 -11.02 2.44
N GLU A 70 -12.71 -11.63 3.60
CA GLU A 70 -12.09 -11.26 4.87
C GLU A 70 -10.58 -11.56 4.86
N VAL A 71 -9.79 -10.57 5.23
CA VAL A 71 -8.33 -10.65 5.24
C VAL A 71 -7.74 -9.95 6.47
N THR A 72 -6.59 -10.43 6.91
CA THR A 72 -5.77 -9.77 7.92
C THR A 72 -4.41 -9.46 7.30
N MET A 73 -4.08 -8.18 7.23
CA MET A 73 -2.80 -7.72 6.70
C MET A 73 -1.68 -7.93 7.73
N PRO A 74 -0.44 -8.17 7.30
CA PRO A 74 0.72 -8.34 8.20
C PRO A 74 0.99 -7.16 9.15
N TRP A 75 0.50 -5.97 8.81
CA TRP A 75 0.59 -4.75 9.63
C TRP A 75 -0.62 -4.55 10.56
N GLY A 76 -1.46 -5.57 10.75
CA GLY A 76 -2.49 -5.61 11.79
C GLY A 76 -3.87 -5.08 11.39
N VAL A 77 -4.04 -4.54 10.18
CA VAL A 77 -5.35 -4.11 9.66
C VAL A 77 -6.14 -5.32 9.17
N SER A 78 -7.41 -5.44 9.59
CA SER A 78 -8.31 -6.53 9.18
C SER A 78 -9.66 -6.00 8.71
N GLY A 79 -10.36 -6.79 7.90
CA GLY A 79 -11.70 -6.54 7.35
C GLY A 79 -11.85 -7.17 5.98
N THR A 80 -12.92 -6.83 5.25
CA THR A 80 -13.02 -7.20 3.83
C THR A 80 -11.88 -6.56 3.04
N LEU A 81 -11.43 -7.18 1.95
CA LEU A 81 -10.40 -6.60 1.10
C LEU A 81 -10.78 -5.20 0.61
N ALA A 82 -12.07 -4.95 0.33
CA ALA A 82 -12.58 -3.63 -0.02
C ALA A 82 -12.35 -2.59 1.09
N GLU A 83 -12.69 -2.92 2.34
CA GLU A 83 -12.47 -2.02 3.50
C GLU A 83 -10.99 -1.77 3.77
N VAL A 84 -10.17 -2.82 3.63
CA VAL A 84 -8.71 -2.74 3.79
C VAL A 84 -8.12 -1.82 2.72
N LEU A 85 -8.57 -1.92 1.47
CA LEU A 85 -8.14 -1.03 0.38
C LEU A 85 -8.57 0.42 0.63
N ALA A 86 -9.83 0.66 1.03
CA ALA A 86 -10.32 2.00 1.34
C ALA A 86 -9.52 2.65 2.48
N THR A 87 -9.25 1.90 3.55
CA THR A 87 -8.48 2.38 4.70
C THR A 87 -7.01 2.61 4.35
N SER A 88 -6.37 1.61 3.73
CA SER A 88 -4.91 1.57 3.55
C SER A 88 -4.42 2.37 2.34
N VAL A 89 -5.26 2.59 1.34
CA VAL A 89 -4.89 3.35 0.13
C VAL A 89 -5.43 4.77 0.22
N THR A 90 -6.72 4.97 0.51
CA THR A 90 -7.29 6.32 0.56
C THR A 90 -6.94 7.03 1.85
N GLY A 91 -7.25 6.43 3.00
CA GLY A 91 -7.04 7.06 4.31
C GLY A 91 -5.57 7.35 4.61
N HIS A 92 -4.68 6.41 4.30
CA HIS A 92 -3.24 6.57 4.49
C HIS A 92 -2.66 7.69 3.62
N ASN A 93 -3.00 7.71 2.33
CA ASN A 93 -2.49 8.75 1.42
C ASN A 93 -2.95 10.15 1.81
N ALA A 94 -4.18 10.30 2.34
CA ALA A 94 -4.67 11.57 2.86
C ALA A 94 -3.83 12.06 4.06
N THR A 95 -3.47 11.16 4.98
CA THR A 95 -2.61 11.48 6.14
C THR A 95 -1.24 11.99 5.68
N HIS A 96 -0.64 11.36 4.66
CA HIS A 96 0.62 11.84 4.10
C HIS A 96 0.51 13.21 3.42
N LEU A 97 -0.62 13.49 2.77
CA LEU A 97 -0.84 14.82 2.20
C LEU A 97 -0.87 15.87 3.31
N ASP A 98 -1.57 15.60 4.43
CA ASP A 98 -1.59 16.50 5.58
C ASP A 98 -0.18 16.74 6.16
N ASP A 99 0.64 15.68 6.27
CA ASP A 99 2.02 15.79 6.73
C ASP A 99 2.87 16.69 5.81
N ILE A 100 2.74 16.52 4.49
CA ILE A 100 3.44 17.34 3.49
C ILE A 100 2.96 18.80 3.57
N GLU A 101 1.65 19.02 3.64
CA GLU A 101 1.08 20.37 3.78
C GLU A 101 1.61 21.06 5.04
N ARG A 102 1.66 20.33 6.16
CA ARG A 102 2.20 20.86 7.42
C ARG A 102 3.68 21.19 7.31
N ALA A 103 4.48 20.32 6.67
CA ALA A 103 5.91 20.55 6.48
C ALA A 103 6.19 21.77 5.59
N VAL A 104 5.41 21.95 4.51
CA VAL A 104 5.56 23.09 3.59
C VAL A 104 5.09 24.40 4.22
N ARG A 105 4.02 24.39 5.03
CA ARG A 105 3.51 25.60 5.70
C ARG A 105 4.27 25.98 6.97
N GLY A 106 4.96 25.03 7.59
CA GLY A 106 5.71 25.21 8.83
C GLY A 106 7.18 25.59 8.64
N GLY A 107 7.66 25.68 7.39
CA GLY A 107 8.96 26.25 7.03
C GLY A 107 8.84 27.69 6.56
#